data_AF-A0AA86WNN0-F1
#
_entry.id   AF-A0AA86WNN0-F1
#
_cell.length_a   1.000
_cell.length_b   1.000
_cell.length_c   1.000
_cell.angle_alpha   90.00
_cell.angle_beta   90.00
_cell.angle_gamma   90.00
#
_symmetry.space_group_name_H-M   'P 1'
#
loop_
_entity.id
_entity.type
_entity.pdbx_description
1 polymer ?
#
loop_
_entity_poly.entity_id
_entity_poly.type
_entity_poly.pdbx_seq_one_letter_code
_entity_poly.pdbx_strand_id
1 'polypeptide(L)' 'MKRLILNITLFVLMTLGSMNAMANDSTVKYGIAISHDGEQIAYGKTGSGDTLLICIHGWSSDSSFW' A
#
# COMPACT_ATOMS: atom_id res chain seq x y z
N MET A 1 -7.53 -10.10 -40.87
CA MET A 1 -7.29 -11.09 -39.81
C MET A 1 -6.06 -10.79 -38.95
N LYS A 2 -4.86 -10.54 -39.51
CA LYS A 2 -3.62 -10.31 -38.72
C LYS A 2 -3.70 -9.17 -37.70
N ARG A 3 -4.28 -8.02 -38.08
CA ARG A 3 -4.49 -6.87 -37.17
C ARG A 3 -5.50 -7.17 -36.06
N LEU A 4 -6.55 -7.94 -36.37
CA LEU A 4 -7.57 -8.32 -35.39
C LEU A 4 -6.96 -9.24 -34.32
N ILE A 5 -6.17 -10.23 -34.75
CA ILE A 5 -5.47 -11.16 -33.85
C ILE A 5 -4.50 -10.37 -32.95
N LEU A 6 -3.70 -9.46 -33.53
CA LEU A 6 -2.78 -8.63 -32.76
C LEU A 6 -3.48 -7.80 -31.68
N ASN A 7 -4.60 -7.16 -32.03
CA ASN A 7 -5.37 -6.33 -31.10
C ASN A 7 -5.98 -7.16 -29.96
N ILE A 8 -6.49 -8.34 -30.26
CA ILE A 8 -7.02 -9.26 -29.24
C ILE A 8 -5.90 -9.72 -28.31
N THR A 9 -4.74 -10.11 -28.86
CA THR A 9 -3.59 -10.53 -28.05
C THR A 9 -3.10 -9.41 -27.12
N LEU A 10 -3.00 -8.18 -27.63
CA LEU A 10 -2.59 -7.02 -26.83
C LEU A 10 -3.58 -6.71 -25.71
N PHE A 11 -4.88 -6.78 -26.01
CA PHE A 11 -5.93 -6.56 -25.03
C PHE A 11 -5.90 -7.61 -23.91
N VAL A 12 -5.75 -8.89 -24.26
CA VAL A 12 -5.61 -9.98 -23.29
C VAL A 12 -4.39 -9.79 -22.40
N LEU A 13 -3.23 -9.40 -22.96
CA LEU A 13 -2.02 -9.11 -22.19
C LEU A 13 -2.21 -7.95 -21.18
N MET A 14 -2.89 -6.87 -21.59
CA MET A 14 -3.19 -5.75 -20.68
C MET A 14 -4.13 -6.17 -19.55
N THR A 15 -5.15 -6.99 -19.84
CA THR A 15 -6.09 -7.48 -18.81
C THR A 15 -5.49 -8.50 -17.85
N LEU A 16 -4.53 -9.32 -18.30
CA LEU A 16 -3.83 -10.26 -17.43
C LEU A 16 -2.74 -9.58 -16.61
N GLY A 17 -2.09 -8.55 -17.16
CA GLY A 17 -1.09 -7.75 -16.45
C GLY A 17 -1.65 -6.95 -15.27
N SER A 18 -2.90 -6.48 -15.36
CA SER A 18 -3.54 -5.68 -14.31
C SER A 18 -3.91 -6.47 -13.06
N MET A 19 -4.02 -7.82 -13.14
CA MET A 19 -4.37 -8.66 -11.99
C MET A 19 -3.24 -8.78 -10.95
N ASN A 20 -1.99 -8.49 -11.32
CA ASN A 20 -0.84 -8.53 -10.39
C ASN A 20 -0.67 -7.22 -9.59
N ALA A 21 -1.46 -6.19 -9.89
CA ALA A 21 -1.43 -4.89 -9.22
C ALA A 21 -2.52 -4.73 -8.14
N MET A 22 -3.13 -5.83 -7.69
CA MET A 22 -3.83 -5.83 -6.41
C MET A 22 -2.76 -5.80 -5.32
N ALA A 23 -2.41 -4.59 -4.87
CA ALA A 23 -1.74 -4.43 -3.59
C ALA A 23 -2.58 -5.20 -2.57
N ASN A 24 -1.98 -6.18 -1.91
CA ASN A 24 -2.61 -6.86 -0.80
C ASN A 24 -3.03 -5.75 0.16
N ASP A 25 -4.33 -5.50 0.28
CA ASP A 25 -4.89 -4.57 1.25
C ASP A 25 -4.65 -5.22 2.61
N SER A 26 -3.39 -5.14 3.05
CA SER A 26 -2.98 -5.49 4.39
C SER A 26 -3.71 -4.48 5.24
N THR A 27 -4.86 -4.89 5.78
CA THR A 27 -5.77 -4.02 6.50
C THR A 27 -4.95 -3.27 7.55
N VAL A 28 -4.65 -2.00 7.28
CA VAL A 28 -3.80 -1.19 8.15
C VAL A 28 -4.58 -1.04 9.44
N LYS A 29 -4.00 -1.52 10.55
CA LYS A 29 -4.61 -1.36 11.86
C LYS A 29 -4.17 -0.04 12.43
N TYR A 30 -5.10 0.85 12.71
CA TYR A 30 -4.80 2.16 13.28
C TYR A 30 -4.82 2.12 14.81
N GLY A 31 -3.97 2.95 15.42
CA GLY A 31 -3.90 3.12 16.87
C GLY A 31 -3.40 4.50 17.25
N ILE A 32 -3.45 4.78 18.55
CA ILE A 32 -2.93 6.01 19.16
C ILE A 32 -1.89 5.62 20.20
N ALA A 33 -0.69 6.19 20.09
CA ALA A 33 0.33 6.15 21.12
C ALA A 33 0.26 7.43 21.95
N ILE A 34 0.54 7.32 23.25
CA ILE A 34 0.64 8.47 24.15
C ILE A 34 2.12 8.70 24.42
N SER A 35 2.61 9.90 24.14
CA SER A 35 3.99 10.31 24.43
C SER A 35 4.18 10.54 25.94
N HIS A 36 5.44 10.72 26.34
CA HIS A 36 5.77 10.98 27.75
C HIS A 36 5.12 12.26 28.30
N ASP A 37 4.98 13.30 27.47
CA ASP A 37 4.31 14.56 27.80
C ASP A 37 2.79 14.54 27.60
N GLY A 38 2.22 13.40 27.19
CA GLY A 38 0.77 13.21 27.08
C GLY A 38 0.17 13.52 25.70
N GLU A 39 1.00 13.83 24.71
CA GLU A 39 0.57 14.04 23.33
C GLU A 39 0.11 12.72 22.69
N GLN A 40 -0.92 12.82 21.85
CA GLN A 40 -1.50 11.68 21.13
C GLN A 40 -0.92 11.59 19.72
N ILE A 41 -0.28 10.47 19.41
CA ILE A 41 0.35 10.22 18.11
C ILE A 41 -0.41 9.09 17.42
N ALA A 42 -1.09 9.41 16.32
CA ALA A 42 -1.76 8.42 15.48
C ALA A 42 -0.73 7.62 14.66
N TYR A 43 -0.94 6.30 14.54
CA TYR A 43 -0.11 5.43 13.72
C TYR A 43 -0.91 4.35 13.02
N GLY A 44 -0.39 3.86 11.90
CA GLY A 44 -0.85 2.63 11.23
C GLY A 44 0.12 1.48 11.50
N LYS A 45 -0.40 0.27 11.65
CA LYS A 45 0.38 -0.96 11.82
C LYS A 45 -0.01 -1.99 10.77
N THR A 46 1.01 -2.52 10.13
CA THR A 46 0.91 -3.64 9.19
C THR A 46 1.90 -4.72 9.57
N GLY A 47 1.48 -5.98 9.47
CA GLY A 47 2.32 -7.15 9.77
C GLY A 47 2.45 -7.50 11.25
N SER A 48 3.13 -8.61 11.51
CA SER A 48 3.30 -9.22 12.84
C SER A 48 4.62 -9.99 12.98
N GLY A 49 5.65 -9.62 12.21
CA GLY A 49 6.96 -10.28 12.26
C GLY A 49 7.80 -9.85 13.47
N ASP A 50 8.96 -10.49 13.62
CA ASP A 50 9.87 -10.29 14.76
C ASP A 50 10.69 -8.99 14.67
N THR A 51 10.90 -8.48 13.45
CA THR A 51 11.60 -7.21 13.21
C THR A 51 10.60 -6.10 12.94
N LEU A 52 10.72 -5.00 13.71
CA LEU A 52 9.92 -3.80 13.52
C LEU A 52 10.63 -2.82 12.59
N LEU A 53 9.90 -2.34 11.58
CA LEU A 53 10.27 -1.16 10.80
C LEU A 53 9.40 0.01 11.24
N ILE A 54 10.02 1.15 11.55
CA ILE A 54 9.33 2.39 11.91
C ILE A 54 9.56 3.39 10.77
N CYS A 55 8.48 3.83 10.13
CA CYS A 55 8.51 4.87 9.11
C CYS A 55 8.05 6.20 9.72
N ILE A 56 8.83 7.25 9.53
CA ILE A 56 8.52 8.60 9.99
C ILE A 56 8.44 9.49 8.75
N HIS A 57 7.29 10.13 8.54
CA HIS A 57 7.11 11.06 7.43
C HIS A 57 7.71 12.44 7.75
N GLY A 58 7.85 13.27 6.71
CA GLY A 58 8.33 14.64 6.84
C GLY A 58 7.28 15.60 7.41
N TRP A 59 7.68 16.87 7.55
CA TRP A 59 6.79 17.94 8.02
C TRP A 59 5.54 18.08 7.14
N SER A 60 4.39 18.36 7.76
CA SER A 60 3.11 18.60 7.06
C SER A 60 2.65 17.45 6.16
N SER A 61 3.14 16.23 6.39
CA SER A 61 2.70 14.99 5.73
C SER A 61 1.97 14.09 6.73
N ASP A 62 1.40 12.98 6.27
CA ASP A 62 0.78 11.95 7.11
C ASP A 62 1.20 10.53 6.67
N SER A 63 0.57 9.50 7.26
CA SER A 63 0.89 8.10 6.96
C SER A 63 0.48 7.62 5.57
N SER A 64 -0.28 8.40 4.79
CA SER A 64 -0.76 7.98 3.46
C SER A 64 0.34 7.90 2.39
N PHE A 65 1.52 8.47 2.68
CA PHE A 65 2.71 8.36 1.82
C PHE A 65 3.44 7.02 1.96
N TRP A 66 2.98 6.14 2.87
CA TRP A 66 3.51 4.81 3.13
C TRP A 66 2.43 3.75 2.92
#